data_AF-A0A7Y2N027-F1
#
_entry.id   AF-A0A7Y2N027-F1
#
_cell.length_a   1.000
_cell.length_b   1.000
_cell.length_c   1.000
_cell.angle_alpha   90.00
_cell.angle_beta   90.00
_cell.angle_gamma   90.00
#
_symmetry.space_group_name_H-M   'P 1'
#
loop_
_entity.id
_entity.type
_entity.pdbx_description
1 polymer ?
#
loop_
_entity_poly.entity_id
_entity_poly.type
_entity_poly.pdbx_seq_one_letter_code
_entity_poly.pdbx_strand_id
1 'polypeptide(L)'
;MRTVERPILLHCSSANRTGALWLAYSVLDRGLSWDQALAEAKTVGLRSPDYERIVEEYVTRQQRASSSSSSSALDPRTEEALRAALDDERRAQAFYQAVMDRFGNRRPFSRIIGAERRHEARLIPLLEKYRVPVPANEWSARDVDVPGTFSEACRRAVEFEQENVAMYDDFLSFIAEEDIRTAMSLLRRASQERHLPAFQRWADR
;
A
#
# COMPACT_ATOMS: atom_id res chain seq x y z
N MET A 1 -21.54 -12.87 11.99
CA MET A 1 -21.83 -11.54 12.57
C MET A 1 -22.18 -10.62 11.42
N ARG A 2 -23.41 -10.08 11.37
CA ARG A 2 -23.74 -9.03 10.40
C ARG A 2 -22.96 -7.79 10.79
N THR A 3 -22.15 -7.25 9.90
CA THR A 3 -21.57 -5.92 10.01
C THR A 3 -22.74 -4.93 10.14
N VAL A 4 -22.96 -4.44 11.35
CA VAL A 4 -23.95 -3.38 11.58
C VAL A 4 -23.30 -2.11 11.03
N GLU A 5 -23.75 -1.67 9.85
CA GLU A 5 -23.43 -0.34 9.34
C GLU A 5 -23.85 0.67 10.42
N ARG A 6 -22.88 1.40 10.95
CA ARG A 6 -23.15 2.42 11.96
C ARG A 6 -23.81 3.60 11.24
N PRO A 7 -25.06 3.97 11.59
CA PRO A 7 -25.71 5.09 10.94
C PRO A 7 -24.93 6.37 11.25
N ILE A 8 -24.62 7.14 10.21
CA ILE A 8 -24.00 8.45 10.33
C ILE A 8 -25.13 9.49 10.47
N LEU A 9 -25.17 10.20 11.60
CA LEU A 9 -26.08 11.33 11.78
C LEU A 9 -25.38 12.61 11.33
N LEU A 10 -25.85 13.20 10.22
CA LEU A 10 -25.37 14.48 9.70
C LEU A 10 -26.44 15.54 9.89
N HIS A 11 -26.08 16.66 10.53
CA HIS A 11 -26.98 17.80 10.67
C HIS A 11 -26.24 19.11 10.35
N CYS A 12 -26.98 20.07 9.80
CA CYS A 12 -26.55 21.46 9.75
C CYS A 12 -27.75 22.38 9.95
N SER A 13 -27.52 23.60 10.41
CA SER A 13 -28.56 24.57 10.78
C SER A 13 -29.62 24.83 9.70
N SER A 14 -29.27 24.75 8.41
CA SER A 14 -30.18 25.00 7.28
C SER A 14 -30.46 23.76 6.42
N ALA A 15 -30.01 22.58 6.85
CA ALA A 15 -29.98 21.34 6.06
C ALA A 15 -29.22 21.40 4.70
N ASN A 16 -28.71 22.57 4.31
CA ASN A 16 -28.06 22.80 3.01
C ASN A 16 -26.78 21.98 2.80
N ARG A 17 -25.91 21.90 3.83
CA ARG A 17 -24.69 21.07 3.80
C ARG A 17 -25.03 19.58 3.90
N THR A 18 -26.05 19.22 4.68
CA THR A 18 -26.55 17.84 4.76
C THR A 18 -27.04 17.38 3.40
N GLY A 19 -27.81 18.22 2.68
CA GLY A 19 -28.27 17.92 1.33
C GLY A 19 -27.12 17.78 0.32
N ALA A 20 -26.08 18.62 0.41
CA ALA A 20 -24.89 18.49 -0.45
C ALA A 20 -24.14 17.17 -0.22
N LEU A 21 -23.95 16.76 1.03
CA LEU A 21 -23.34 15.47 1.36
C LEU A 21 -24.22 14.28 0.93
N TRP A 22 -25.54 14.40 1.13
CA TRP A 22 -26.51 13.40 0.67
C TRP A 22 -26.47 13.23 -0.85
N LEU A 23 -26.33 14.32 -1.61
CA LEU A 23 -26.18 14.29 -3.06
C LEU A 23 -24.95 13.49 -3.48
N ALA A 24 -23.79 13.79 -2.90
CA ALA A 24 -22.53 13.08 -3.20
C ALA A 24 -22.64 11.59 -2.88
N TYR A 25 -23.14 11.24 -1.70
CA TYR A 25 -23.36 9.85 -1.27
C TYR A 25 -24.35 9.11 -2.17
N SER A 26 -25.45 9.76 -2.54
CA SER A 26 -26.48 9.13 -3.37
C SER A 26 -25.98 8.78 -4.78
N VAL A 27 -25.10 9.60 -5.34
CA VAL A 27 -24.49 9.32 -6.64
C VAL A 27 -23.37 8.28 -6.52
N LEU A 28 -22.46 8.44 -5.56
CA LEU A 28 -21.24 7.61 -5.49
C LEU A 28 -21.46 6.25 -4.84
N ASP A 29 -22.30 6.18 -3.79
CA ASP A 29 -22.48 4.96 -3.00
C ASP A 29 -23.81 4.25 -3.31
N ARG A 30 -24.89 5.00 -3.54
CA ARG A 30 -26.21 4.42 -3.89
C ARG A 30 -26.42 4.23 -5.39
N GLY A 31 -25.54 4.80 -6.23
CA GLY A 31 -25.60 4.66 -7.69
C GLY A 31 -26.80 5.33 -8.36
N LEU A 32 -27.40 6.34 -7.73
CA LEU A 32 -28.48 7.11 -8.34
C LEU A 32 -27.95 8.02 -9.48
N SER A 33 -28.81 8.33 -10.45
CA SER A 33 -28.49 9.36 -11.43
C SER A 33 -28.38 10.73 -10.74
N TRP A 34 -27.63 11.64 -11.35
CA TRP A 34 -27.49 13.01 -10.84
C TRP A 34 -28.85 13.68 -10.59
N ASP A 35 -29.79 13.58 -11.54
CA ASP A 35 -31.11 14.19 -11.42
C ASP A 35 -31.93 13.60 -10.26
N GLN A 36 -31.88 12.27 -10.09
CA GLN A 36 -32.57 11.58 -8.99
C GLN A 36 -31.98 11.99 -7.64
N ALA A 37 -30.65 11.96 -7.52
CA ALA A 37 -29.93 12.32 -6.32
C ALA A 37 -30.14 13.81 -5.97
N LEU A 38 -30.18 14.69 -6.97
CA LEU A 38 -30.41 16.13 -6.79
C LEU A 38 -31.84 16.40 -6.31
N ALA A 39 -32.84 15.72 -6.88
CA ALA A 39 -34.21 15.81 -6.42
C ALA A 39 -34.33 15.41 -4.93
N GLU A 40 -33.70 14.29 -4.54
CA GLU A 40 -33.65 13.87 -3.13
C GLU A 40 -32.89 14.87 -2.25
N ALA A 41 -31.74 15.37 -2.70
CA ALA A 41 -30.97 16.35 -1.93
C ALA A 41 -31.75 17.65 -1.68
N LYS A 42 -32.58 18.08 -2.64
CA LYS A 42 -33.46 19.24 -2.50
C LYS A 42 -34.58 19.00 -1.47
N THR A 43 -35.12 17.79 -1.38
CA THR A 43 -36.09 17.46 -0.30
C THR A 43 -35.43 17.40 1.07
N VAL A 44 -34.17 16.95 1.15
CA VAL A 44 -33.34 16.96 2.37
C VAL A 44 -32.99 18.38 2.81
N GLY A 45 -32.94 19.35 1.88
CA GLY A 45 -32.77 20.77 2.18
C GLY A 45 -31.60 21.46 1.48
N LEU A 46 -31.03 20.86 0.43
CA LEU A 46 -30.09 21.53 -0.48
C LEU A 46 -30.80 22.69 -1.20
N ARG A 47 -30.24 23.90 -1.08
CA ARG A 47 -30.78 25.13 -1.68
C ARG A 47 -29.74 25.97 -2.41
N SER A 48 -28.46 25.81 -2.10
CA SER A 48 -27.40 26.65 -2.67
C SER A 48 -26.88 26.03 -3.98
N PRO A 49 -26.93 26.78 -5.10
CA PRO A 49 -26.30 26.36 -6.36
C PRO A 49 -24.78 26.17 -6.24
N ASP A 50 -24.12 26.91 -5.34
CA ASP A 50 -22.68 26.73 -5.10
C ASP A 50 -22.35 25.35 -4.52
N TYR A 51 -23.21 24.82 -3.64
CA TYR A 51 -23.03 23.46 -3.14
C TYR A 51 -23.34 22.41 -4.21
N GLU A 52 -24.32 22.64 -5.09
CA GLU A 52 -24.55 21.77 -6.25
C GLU A 52 -23.28 21.66 -7.11
N ARG A 53 -22.68 22.81 -7.47
CA ARG A 53 -21.45 22.86 -8.25
C ARG A 53 -20.26 22.20 -7.56
N ILE A 54 -20.05 22.44 -6.26
CA ILE A 54 -18.98 21.79 -5.49
C ILE A 54 -19.14 20.26 -5.51
N VAL A 55 -20.38 19.77 -5.34
CA VAL A 55 -20.65 18.33 -5.36
C VAL A 55 -20.47 17.76 -6.76
N GLU A 56 -20.87 18.47 -7.81
CA GLU A 56 -20.70 18.06 -9.20
C GLU A 56 -19.21 17.92 -9.55
N GLU A 57 -18.39 18.91 -9.19
CA GLU A 57 -16.94 18.87 -9.35
C GLU A 57 -16.32 17.70 -8.58
N TYR A 58 -16.79 17.43 -7.36
CA TYR A 58 -16.32 16.32 -6.53
C TYR A 58 -16.69 14.95 -7.14
N VAL A 59 -17.96 14.75 -7.48
CA VAL A 59 -18.47 13.51 -8.09
C VAL A 59 -17.75 13.23 -9.41
N THR A 60 -17.60 14.24 -10.26
CA THR A 60 -16.87 14.12 -11.53
C THR A 60 -15.43 13.67 -11.31
N ARG A 61 -14.75 14.24 -10.32
CA ARG A 61 -13.37 13.85 -9.96
C ARG A 61 -13.29 12.41 -9.50
N GLN A 62 -14.22 11.98 -8.65
CA GLN A 62 -14.26 10.61 -8.13
C GLN A 62 -14.60 9.58 -9.21
N GLN A 63 -15.56 9.91 -10.09
CA GLN A 63 -15.90 9.07 -11.24
C GLN A 63 -14.74 8.99 -12.22
N ARG A 64 -14.01 10.07 -12.50
CA ARG A 64 -12.78 10.02 -13.33
C ARG A 64 -11.69 9.15 -12.72
N ALA A 65 -11.44 9.26 -11.41
CA ALA A 65 -10.50 8.39 -10.70
C ALA A 65 -10.95 6.90 -10.72
N SER A 66 -12.26 6.66 -10.67
CA SER A 66 -12.84 5.32 -10.81
C SER A 66 -12.76 4.79 -12.24
N SER A 67 -12.95 5.64 -13.26
CA SER A 67 -12.81 5.27 -14.68
C SER A 67 -11.36 5.04 -15.09
N SER A 68 -10.40 5.77 -14.52
CA SER A 68 -8.97 5.50 -14.72
C SER A 68 -8.50 4.22 -14.02
N SER A 69 -9.30 3.69 -13.09
CA SER A 69 -9.06 2.39 -12.45
C SER A 69 -9.91 1.26 -13.03
N SER A 70 -10.78 1.53 -14.02
CA SER A 70 -11.58 0.53 -14.71
C SER A 70 -10.93 0.06 -16.01
N SER A 71 -10.28 -1.11 -15.92
CA SER A 71 -9.98 -2.11 -16.96
C SER A 71 -8.99 -1.78 -18.08
N SER A 72 -7.71 -1.87 -17.76
CA SER A 72 -6.88 -2.89 -18.41
C SER A 72 -6.43 -3.88 -17.33
N ALA A 73 -6.25 -5.15 -17.68
CA ALA A 73 -5.49 -6.06 -16.81
C ALA A 73 -4.13 -5.40 -16.52
N LEU A 74 -3.60 -5.63 -15.32
CA LEU A 74 -2.27 -5.14 -14.97
C LEU A 74 -1.28 -5.70 -16.00
N ASP A 75 -0.30 -4.90 -16.43
CA ASP A 75 0.75 -5.40 -17.31
C ASP A 75 1.40 -6.64 -16.66
N PRO A 76 1.55 -7.79 -17.34
CA PRO A 76 2.12 -9.00 -16.74
C PRO A 76 3.49 -8.77 -16.08
N ARG A 77 4.29 -7.82 -16.60
CA ARG A 77 5.56 -7.44 -15.98
C ARG A 77 5.36 -6.76 -14.62
N THR A 78 4.31 -5.94 -14.49
CA THR A 78 3.94 -5.30 -13.23
C THR A 78 3.33 -6.31 -12.24
N GLU A 79 2.57 -7.30 -12.71
CA GLU A 79 2.12 -8.41 -11.86
C GLU A 79 3.30 -9.18 -11.26
N GLU A 80 4.28 -9.50 -12.10
CA GLU A 80 5.50 -10.19 -11.68
C GLU A 80 6.31 -9.33 -10.70
N ALA A 81 6.44 -8.03 -10.96
CA ALA A 81 7.11 -7.11 -10.05
C ALA A 81 6.47 -7.06 -8.65
N LEU A 82 5.14 -7.08 -8.56
CA LEU A 82 4.44 -7.14 -7.27
C LEU A 82 4.70 -8.46 -6.53
N ARG A 83 4.71 -9.58 -7.25
CA ARG A 83 5.01 -10.90 -6.68
C ARG A 83 6.45 -10.98 -6.20
N ALA A 84 7.40 -10.54 -7.03
CA ALA A 84 8.83 -10.52 -6.74
C ALA A 84 9.16 -9.60 -5.56
N ALA A 85 8.54 -8.41 -5.48
CA ALA A 85 8.69 -7.54 -4.32
C ALA A 85 8.22 -8.24 -3.04
N LEU A 86 7.03 -8.85 -3.04
CA LEU A 86 6.52 -9.55 -1.86
C LEU A 86 7.41 -10.74 -1.46
N ASP A 87 7.90 -11.49 -2.43
CA ASP A 87 8.82 -12.60 -2.19
C ASP A 87 10.13 -12.10 -1.55
N ASP A 88 10.72 -11.02 -2.06
CA ASP A 88 11.96 -10.48 -1.51
C ASP A 88 11.79 -9.95 -0.08
N GLU A 89 10.68 -9.27 0.23
CA GLU A 89 10.37 -8.84 1.61
C GLU A 89 10.26 -10.04 2.57
N ARG A 90 9.73 -11.18 2.10
CA ARG A 90 9.63 -12.42 2.91
C ARG A 90 10.98 -13.12 3.05
N ARG A 91 11.77 -13.15 1.99
CA ARG A 91 13.15 -13.66 2.00
C ARG A 91 14.01 -12.89 3.00
N ALA A 92 13.93 -11.56 2.99
CA ALA A 92 14.61 -10.68 3.94
C ALA A 92 14.16 -10.97 5.38
N GLN A 93 12.85 -11.08 5.62
CA GLN A 93 12.31 -11.44 6.94
C GLN A 93 12.85 -12.78 7.45
N ALA A 94 12.86 -13.81 6.62
CA ALA A 94 13.36 -15.13 7.00
C ALA A 94 14.85 -15.08 7.33
N PHE A 95 15.65 -14.39 6.50
CA PHE A 95 17.07 -14.21 6.78
C PHE A 95 17.34 -13.45 8.07
N TYR A 96 16.66 -12.32 8.29
CA TYR A 96 16.84 -11.53 9.51
C TYR A 96 16.40 -12.28 10.76
N GLN A 97 15.31 -13.04 10.68
CA GLN A 97 14.87 -13.88 11.78
C GLN A 97 15.91 -14.97 12.07
N ALA A 98 16.46 -15.64 11.05
CA ALA A 98 17.49 -16.67 11.23
C ALA A 98 18.76 -16.11 11.89
N VAL A 99 19.20 -14.92 11.46
CA VAL A 99 20.32 -14.21 12.09
C VAL A 99 20.04 -13.88 13.55
N MET A 100 18.82 -13.42 13.85
CA MET A 100 18.39 -13.12 15.23
C MET A 100 18.31 -14.37 16.10
N ASP A 101 17.88 -15.49 15.56
CA ASP A 101 17.82 -16.77 16.26
C ASP A 101 19.23 -17.27 16.62
N ARG A 102 20.22 -17.05 15.72
CA ARG A 102 21.62 -17.45 15.94
C ARG A 102 22.42 -16.52 16.85
N PHE A 103 22.32 -15.21 16.65
CA PHE A 103 23.17 -14.21 17.32
C PHE A 103 22.45 -13.38 18.39
N GLY A 104 21.17 -13.70 18.64
CA GLY A 104 20.30 -12.97 19.55
C GLY A 104 19.65 -11.75 18.90
N ASN A 105 18.65 -11.20 19.60
CA ASN A 105 17.83 -10.06 19.14
C ASN A 105 18.58 -8.72 19.19
N ARG A 106 19.62 -8.58 18.36
CA ARG A 106 20.54 -7.43 18.33
C ARG A 106 20.24 -6.51 17.15
N ARG A 107 20.68 -5.26 17.24
CA ARG A 107 20.64 -4.33 16.10
C ARG A 107 21.73 -4.71 15.09
N PRO A 108 21.50 -4.52 13.78
CA PRO A 108 20.36 -3.81 13.20
C PRO A 108 19.12 -4.68 12.90
N PHE A 109 19.27 -6.02 12.81
CA PHE A 109 18.21 -6.98 12.44
C PHE A 109 16.91 -6.82 13.23
N SER A 110 17.00 -6.76 14.57
CA SER A 110 15.85 -6.58 15.48
C SER A 110 14.92 -5.40 15.15
N ARG A 111 15.46 -4.34 14.55
CA ARG A 111 14.69 -3.15 14.17
C ARG A 111 14.17 -3.23 12.73
N ILE A 112 14.97 -3.80 11.84
CA ILE A 112 14.69 -3.83 10.40
C ILE A 112 13.65 -4.89 10.05
N ILE A 113 13.63 -6.05 10.74
CA ILE A 113 12.59 -7.07 10.51
C ILE A 113 11.16 -6.53 10.68
N GLY A 114 10.97 -5.56 11.57
CA GLY A 114 9.68 -4.88 11.74
C GLY A 114 9.33 -3.95 10.58
N ALA A 115 10.31 -3.41 9.86
CA ALA A 115 10.10 -2.67 8.62
C ALA A 115 9.65 -3.59 7.49
N GLU A 116 10.34 -4.72 7.28
CA GLU A 116 9.97 -5.67 6.21
C GLU A 116 8.57 -6.25 6.39
N ARG A 117 8.16 -6.56 7.63
CA ARG A 117 6.76 -6.94 7.91
C ARG A 117 5.75 -5.86 7.50
N ARG A 118 6.10 -4.58 7.61
CA ARG A 118 5.27 -3.45 7.16
C ARG A 118 5.38 -3.20 5.66
N HIS A 119 6.42 -3.71 5.00
CA HIS A 119 6.55 -3.68 3.55
C HIS A 119 5.64 -4.76 2.95
N GLU A 120 5.73 -6.00 3.43
CA GLU A 120 4.80 -7.08 3.08
C GLU A 120 3.33 -6.67 3.28
N ALA A 121 2.99 -6.15 4.46
CA ALA A 121 1.62 -5.71 4.76
C ALA A 121 1.11 -4.56 3.86
N ARG A 122 2.00 -3.87 3.13
CA ARG A 122 1.67 -2.83 2.16
C ARG A 122 1.52 -3.36 0.75
N LEU A 123 2.26 -4.41 0.40
CA LEU A 123 2.21 -5.06 -0.90
C LEU A 123 0.98 -5.96 -1.06
N ILE A 124 0.58 -6.68 0.00
CA ILE A 124 -0.58 -7.60 -0.04
C ILE A 124 -1.87 -6.89 -0.51
N PRO A 125 -2.27 -5.73 0.05
CA PRO A 125 -3.47 -5.04 -0.43
C PRO A 125 -3.40 -4.60 -1.90
N LEU A 126 -2.20 -4.33 -2.44
CA LEU A 126 -2.02 -4.00 -3.86
C LEU A 126 -2.25 -5.23 -4.74
N LEU A 127 -1.65 -6.37 -4.39
CA LEU A 127 -1.90 -7.65 -5.08
C LEU A 127 -3.40 -7.97 -5.11
N GLU A 128 -4.10 -7.83 -3.96
CA GLU A 128 -5.54 -8.04 -3.86
C GLU A 128 -6.34 -7.04 -4.72
N LYS A 129 -6.02 -5.75 -4.63
CA LYS A 129 -6.67 -4.67 -5.40
C LYS A 129 -6.61 -4.95 -6.90
N TYR A 130 -5.45 -5.38 -7.39
CA TYR A 130 -5.21 -5.68 -8.80
C TYR A 130 -5.55 -7.12 -9.20
N ARG A 131 -6.15 -7.90 -8.27
CA ARG A 131 -6.54 -9.31 -8.48
C ARG A 131 -5.39 -10.22 -8.90
N VAL A 132 -4.17 -9.90 -8.47
CA VAL A 132 -3.00 -10.75 -8.62
C VAL A 132 -2.99 -11.76 -7.45
N PRO A 133 -3.05 -13.08 -7.70
CA PRO A 133 -2.98 -14.08 -6.63
C PRO A 133 -1.78 -13.86 -5.70
N VAL A 134 -2.02 -13.73 -4.40
CA VAL A 134 -0.96 -13.58 -3.40
C VAL A 134 -0.21 -14.93 -3.27
N PRO A 135 1.09 -15.01 -3.60
CA PRO A 135 1.86 -16.24 -3.41
C PRO A 135 1.87 -16.66 -1.94
N ALA A 136 1.97 -17.98 -1.69
CA ALA A 136 2.22 -18.48 -0.34
C ALA A 136 3.62 -18.04 0.14
N ASN A 137 3.81 -17.94 1.46
CA ASN A 137 5.15 -17.73 1.99
C ASN A 137 5.87 -19.08 2.08
N GLU A 138 6.92 -19.26 1.26
CA GLU A 138 7.75 -20.46 1.25
C GLU A 138 9.03 -20.30 2.08
N TRP A 139 9.31 -19.09 2.57
CA TRP A 139 10.52 -18.79 3.33
C TRP A 139 10.35 -19.10 4.81
N SER A 140 11.29 -19.86 5.35
CA SER A 140 11.35 -20.24 6.76
C SER A 140 12.75 -19.96 7.29
N ALA A 141 12.81 -19.29 8.45
CA ALA A 141 14.07 -18.95 9.10
C ALA A 141 14.92 -20.18 9.46
N ARG A 142 14.29 -21.36 9.59
CA ARG A 142 14.98 -22.62 9.92
C ARG A 142 15.80 -23.17 8.76
N ASP A 143 15.45 -22.80 7.54
CA ASP A 143 16.02 -23.32 6.30
C ASP A 143 17.03 -22.35 5.67
N VAL A 144 17.27 -21.22 6.33
CA VAL A 144 18.22 -20.20 5.88
C VAL A 144 19.62 -20.52 6.40
N ASP A 145 20.60 -20.56 5.49
CA ASP A 145 22.01 -20.59 5.87
C ASP A 145 22.46 -19.21 6.36
N VAL A 146 22.90 -19.17 7.62
CA VAL A 146 23.34 -17.95 8.29
C VAL A 146 24.86 -17.92 8.33
N PRO A 147 25.52 -16.82 7.91
CA PRO A 147 26.98 -16.70 7.98
C PRO A 147 27.56 -16.98 9.38
N GLY A 148 28.85 -17.34 9.39
CA GLY A 148 29.56 -17.81 10.58
C GLY A 148 29.60 -16.79 11.72
N THR A 149 29.67 -15.50 11.37
CA THR A 149 29.76 -14.38 12.31
C THR A 149 28.67 -13.33 12.09
N PHE A 150 28.40 -12.54 13.12
CA PHE A 150 27.44 -11.43 13.04
C PHE A 150 27.86 -10.37 12.00
N SER A 151 29.17 -10.10 11.91
CA SER A 151 29.75 -9.15 10.95
C SER A 151 29.53 -9.62 9.50
N GLU A 152 29.72 -10.91 9.22
CA GLU A 152 29.42 -11.51 7.91
C GLU A 152 27.92 -11.49 7.60
N ALA A 153 27.05 -11.75 8.59
CA ALA A 153 25.61 -11.62 8.40
C ALA A 153 25.22 -10.17 8.05
N CYS A 154 25.85 -9.16 8.66
CA CYS A 154 25.67 -7.76 8.27
C CYS A 154 26.19 -7.48 6.86
N ARG A 155 27.35 -8.02 6.45
CA ARG A 155 27.84 -7.90 5.07
C ARG A 155 26.88 -8.52 4.05
N ARG A 156 26.35 -9.71 4.34
CA ARG A 156 25.34 -10.34 3.49
C ARG A 156 24.06 -9.52 3.40
N ALA A 157 23.64 -8.91 4.51
CA ALA A 157 22.50 -8.00 4.50
C ALA A 157 22.78 -6.72 3.69
N VAL A 158 24.01 -6.18 3.70
CA VAL A 158 24.39 -5.06 2.82
C VAL A 158 24.19 -5.41 1.34
N GLU A 159 24.61 -6.61 0.92
CA GLU A 159 24.39 -7.09 -0.44
C GLU A 159 22.90 -7.17 -0.77
N PHE A 160 22.10 -7.76 0.12
CA PHE A 160 20.64 -7.82 -0.05
C PHE A 160 19.99 -6.45 -0.21
N GLU A 161 20.38 -5.46 0.59
CA GLU A 161 19.82 -4.11 0.44
C GLU A 161 20.25 -3.45 -0.89
N GLN A 162 21.46 -3.70 -1.37
CA GLN A 162 21.89 -3.20 -2.69
C GLN A 162 21.12 -3.86 -3.83
N GLU A 163 20.93 -5.17 -3.76
CA GLU A 163 20.11 -5.94 -4.71
C GLU A 163 18.65 -5.44 -4.69
N ASN A 164 18.10 -5.19 -3.49
CA ASN A 164 16.74 -4.71 -3.29
C ASN A 164 16.52 -3.30 -3.88
N VAL A 165 17.47 -2.38 -3.68
CA VAL A 165 17.43 -1.04 -4.31
C VAL A 165 17.47 -1.15 -5.83
N ALA A 166 18.36 -1.98 -6.39
CA ALA A 166 18.47 -2.17 -7.84
C ALA A 166 17.20 -2.81 -8.44
N MET A 167 16.61 -3.79 -7.74
CA MET A 167 15.35 -4.41 -8.12
C MET A 167 14.22 -3.38 -8.17
N TYR A 168 14.06 -2.56 -7.13
CA TYR A 168 13.02 -1.53 -7.13
C TYR A 168 13.28 -0.43 -8.16
N ASP A 169 14.54 -0.10 -8.46
CA ASP A 169 14.88 0.80 -9.56
C ASP A 169 14.42 0.26 -10.93
N ASP A 170 14.62 -1.04 -11.20
CA ASP A 170 14.09 -1.67 -12.42
C ASP A 170 12.56 -1.63 -12.44
N PHE A 171 11.90 -2.01 -11.34
CA PHE A 171 10.44 -2.00 -11.24
C PHE A 171 9.86 -0.61 -11.53
N LEU A 172 10.45 0.43 -10.94
CA LEU A 172 10.00 1.82 -11.13
C LEU A 172 10.21 2.35 -12.55
N SER A 173 10.97 1.65 -13.40
CA SER A 173 11.18 2.05 -14.80
C SER A 173 9.98 1.76 -15.71
N PHE A 174 9.12 0.79 -15.35
CA PHE A 174 8.01 0.35 -16.21
C PHE A 174 6.63 0.39 -15.54
N ILE A 175 6.54 0.36 -14.21
CA ILE A 175 5.25 0.40 -13.52
C ILE A 175 4.57 1.75 -13.78
N ALA A 176 3.32 1.72 -14.26
CA ALA A 176 2.54 2.91 -14.59
C ALA A 176 1.61 3.34 -13.45
N GLU A 177 1.15 2.39 -12.64
CA GLU A 177 0.15 2.57 -11.60
C GLU A 177 0.71 3.37 -10.42
N GLU A 178 0.14 4.53 -10.16
CA GLU A 178 0.68 5.51 -9.21
C GLU A 178 0.79 4.96 -7.77
N ASP A 179 -0.17 4.16 -7.33
CA ASP A 179 -0.18 3.56 -5.99
C ASP A 179 0.89 2.46 -5.84
N ILE A 180 1.09 1.63 -6.88
CA ILE A 180 2.19 0.66 -6.93
C ILE A 180 3.53 1.42 -6.92
N ARG A 181 3.71 2.42 -7.79
CA ARG A 181 4.93 3.25 -7.82
C ARG A 181 5.22 3.89 -6.47
N THR A 182 4.19 4.40 -5.79
CA THR A 182 4.31 5.01 -4.47
C THR A 182 4.78 3.98 -3.45
N ALA A 183 4.20 2.78 -3.43
CA ALA A 183 4.63 1.72 -2.54
C ALA A 183 6.08 1.30 -2.82
N MET A 184 6.43 0.98 -4.07
CA MET A 184 7.79 0.57 -4.45
C MET A 184 8.84 1.65 -4.11
N SER A 185 8.52 2.93 -4.36
CA SER A 185 9.41 4.05 -4.03
C SER A 185 9.64 4.17 -2.52
N LEU A 186 8.62 3.91 -1.70
CA LEU A 186 8.76 3.93 -0.24
C LEU A 186 9.66 2.81 0.27
N LEU A 187 9.50 1.60 -0.28
CA LEU A 187 10.29 0.41 0.08
C LEU A 187 11.75 0.59 -0.33
N ARG A 188 12.00 0.96 -1.60
CA ARG A 188 13.32 1.34 -2.11
C ARG A 188 14.02 2.38 -1.23
N ARG A 189 13.31 3.46 -0.85
CA ARG A 189 13.87 4.51 0.00
C ARG A 189 14.22 3.97 1.38
N ALA A 190 13.39 3.10 1.96
CA ALA A 190 13.69 2.48 3.24
C ALA A 190 14.96 1.62 3.16
N SER A 191 15.10 0.80 2.12
CA SER A 191 16.31 0.02 1.86
C SER A 191 17.55 0.91 1.75
N GLN A 192 17.53 1.88 0.81
CA GLN A 192 18.66 2.75 0.50
C GLN A 192 19.07 3.68 1.65
N GLU A 193 18.11 4.36 2.28
CA GLU A 193 18.41 5.46 3.20
C GLU A 193 18.45 5.01 4.67
N ARG A 194 17.90 3.82 4.98
CA ARG A 194 17.78 3.36 6.37
C ARG A 194 18.45 2.01 6.60
N HIS A 195 18.11 1.00 5.82
CA HIS A 195 18.58 -0.36 6.08
C HIS A 195 20.05 -0.51 5.70
N LEU A 196 20.41 -0.14 4.47
CA LEU A 196 21.76 -0.23 3.95
C LEU A 196 22.78 0.48 4.86
N PRO A 197 22.61 1.76 5.26
CA PRO A 197 23.54 2.41 6.19
C PRO A 197 23.54 1.77 7.58
N ALA A 198 22.42 1.17 8.01
CA ALA A 198 22.38 0.47 9.28
C ALA A 198 23.21 -0.81 9.25
N PHE A 199 23.12 -1.63 8.20
CA PHE A 199 23.96 -2.82 8.08
C PHE A 199 25.45 -2.47 7.87
N GLN A 200 25.77 -1.48 7.03
CA GLN A 200 27.14 -1.02 6.81
C GLN A 200 27.87 -0.66 8.11
N ARG A 201 27.21 0.07 9.03
CA ARG A 201 27.82 0.43 10.33
C ARG A 201 28.19 -0.77 11.22
N TRP A 202 27.60 -1.94 11.00
CA TRP A 202 27.87 -3.16 11.75
C TRP A 202 28.71 -4.17 10.97
N ALA A 203 28.77 -4.05 9.65
CA ALA A 203 29.58 -4.89 8.77
C ALA A 203 31.10 -4.71 9.00
N ASP A 204 31.52 -3.55 9.52
CA ASP A 204 32.92 -3.24 9.83
C ASP A 204 33.29 -3.46 11.31
N ARG A 205 32.35 -3.98 12.11
CA ARG A 205 32.52 -4.27 13.54
C ARG A 205 32.65 -5.76 13.81
#